data_AF-A0A7V2XVD9-F1
#
_entry.id   AF-A0A7V2XVD9-F1
#
_cell.length_a   1.000
_cell.length_b   1.000
_cell.length_c   1.000
_cell.angle_alpha   90.00
_cell.angle_beta   90.00
_cell.angle_gamma   90.00
#
_symmetry.space_group_name_H-M   'P 1'
#
loop_
_entity.id
_entity.type
_entity.pdbx_description
1 polymer ?
#
loop_
_entity_poly.entity_id
_entity_poly.type
_entity_poly.pdbx_seq_one_letter_code
_entity_poly.pdbx_strand_id
1 'polypeptide(L)'
;MKLVTTRIVLLAIVVPLLSCAGSRPAGRLVEPGGSTSVDTAWTAWAPRPEIAPRFVEEPPGPEGLVLRIEGAGRSVVHGAWKRLYDGIAGGRTYRFTAAYRTEALDDVARSLSARVEWQDGAGRRLRMPDQALDPRPSAGRVEGGWSRIDLVTPAPPEARRAVVELAFSGPARASVRWSSVALREEKAPPDRVARLMAVRLRPRGTRSPAESVERFCALVASAADRKADLICLPEGITVIGTGMRYDEVAEPVPGPTTRRLGELAKALRAYVVAGLYERVGPVVFNTAVVIDRAGGLAGTYRKVHLPAEEVEAGITPGDAWPVFDTDFGRIGVMICWDLQFPEAARALAVRGAEVICLPIWGGAEVLARARAVENCVYLVSSSYDMKTFMVDPAGTVLAEAERDGTVAVAEVRLDRPLFQPWVGDMRRRTWVERRADTGPAR
;
A
#
# COMPACT_ATOMS: atom_id res chain seq x y z
N MET A 1 12.91 21.10 -83.78
CA MET A 1 13.09 22.56 -83.91
C MET A 1 12.22 23.26 -82.87
N LYS A 2 12.88 23.92 -81.91
CA LYS A 2 12.39 24.90 -80.91
C LYS A 2 11.16 24.53 -80.05
N LEU A 3 11.41 23.95 -78.88
CA LEU A 3 10.61 24.21 -77.68
C LEU A 3 11.01 25.59 -77.13
N VAL A 4 10.03 26.47 -76.92
CA VAL A 4 10.18 27.71 -76.16
C VAL A 4 9.48 27.52 -74.82
N THR A 5 10.26 27.61 -73.76
CA THR A 5 9.85 27.41 -72.37
C THR A 5 9.36 28.74 -71.78
N THR A 6 8.05 28.89 -71.60
CA THR A 6 7.47 30.03 -70.88
C THR A 6 7.26 29.64 -69.42
N ARG A 7 8.06 30.22 -68.51
CA ARG A 7 7.86 30.13 -67.05
C ARG A 7 6.75 31.10 -66.64
N ILE A 8 5.64 30.59 -66.14
CA ILE A 8 4.61 31.37 -65.44
C ILE A 8 4.88 31.22 -63.93
N VAL A 9 5.16 32.34 -63.27
CA VAL A 9 5.29 32.45 -61.82
C VAL A 9 3.86 32.60 -61.25
N LEU A 10 3.37 31.57 -60.55
CA LEU A 10 2.08 31.63 -59.86
C LEU A 10 2.31 32.12 -58.42
N LEU A 11 1.84 33.33 -58.13
CA LEU A 11 1.85 33.93 -56.80
C LEU A 11 0.75 33.27 -55.94
N ALA A 12 1.11 32.41 -54.99
CA ALA A 12 0.16 31.77 -54.09
C ALA A 12 -0.29 32.77 -53.00
N ILE A 13 -1.55 33.23 -53.10
CA ILE A 13 -2.23 33.98 -52.04
C ILE A 13 -2.60 32.97 -50.95
N VAL A 14 -1.92 33.03 -49.81
CA VAL A 14 -2.25 32.27 -48.60
C VAL A 14 -3.46 32.94 -47.94
N VAL A 15 -4.63 32.36 -48.12
CA VAL A 15 -5.82 32.66 -47.30
C VAL A 15 -5.68 31.89 -45.99
N PRO A 16 -5.68 32.53 -44.81
CA PRO A 16 -5.64 31.79 -43.56
C PRO A 16 -7.00 31.10 -43.36
N LEU A 17 -7.00 29.78 -43.46
CA LEU A 17 -8.07 28.93 -42.94
C LEU A 17 -8.14 29.16 -41.43
N LEU A 18 -9.12 29.96 -40.98
CA LEU A 18 -9.58 29.92 -39.60
C LEU A 18 -10.09 28.50 -39.34
N SER A 19 -9.23 27.68 -38.76
CA SER A 19 -9.65 26.48 -38.05
C SER A 19 -10.50 26.94 -36.87
N CYS A 20 -11.82 26.90 -37.01
CA CYS A 20 -12.76 26.91 -35.90
C CYS A 20 -12.45 25.70 -35.01
N ALA A 21 -11.54 25.88 -34.06
CA ALA A 21 -11.48 25.02 -32.89
C ALA A 21 -12.86 25.10 -32.22
N GLY A 22 -13.64 24.04 -32.32
CA GLY A 22 -14.93 23.94 -31.64
C GLY A 22 -14.72 24.23 -30.16
N SER A 23 -15.17 25.39 -29.73
CA SER A 23 -15.17 25.77 -28.32
C SER A 23 -16.04 24.77 -27.59
N ARG A 24 -15.42 23.88 -26.79
CA ARG A 24 -16.17 23.12 -25.78
C ARG A 24 -16.95 24.14 -24.95
N PRO A 25 -18.25 23.91 -24.67
CA PRO A 25 -19.04 24.83 -23.87
C PRO A 25 -18.29 25.12 -22.56
N ALA A 26 -18.01 26.40 -22.30
CA ALA A 26 -17.29 26.82 -21.12
C ALA A 26 -18.07 26.37 -19.88
N GLY A 27 -17.43 25.64 -18.97
CA GLY A 27 -18.06 25.21 -17.73
C GLY A 27 -18.52 26.39 -16.88
N ARG A 28 -19.53 26.16 -16.03
CA ARG A 28 -20.10 27.19 -15.14
C ARG A 28 -19.18 27.39 -13.94
N LEU A 29 -18.81 28.64 -13.66
CA LEU A 29 -18.11 28.99 -12.43
C LEU A 29 -19.04 28.91 -11.22
N VAL A 30 -18.52 28.36 -10.13
CA VAL A 30 -19.23 28.28 -8.84
C VAL A 30 -18.37 28.95 -7.77
N GLU A 31 -18.90 30.00 -7.15
CA GLU A 31 -18.20 30.68 -6.05
C GLU A 31 -18.18 29.80 -4.78
N PRO A 32 -17.18 29.94 -3.89
CA PRO A 32 -17.20 29.28 -2.58
C PRO A 32 -18.52 29.57 -1.83
N GLY A 33 -19.17 28.52 -1.34
CA GLY A 33 -20.52 28.57 -0.74
C GLY A 33 -21.66 28.38 -1.74
N GLY A 34 -21.40 28.50 -3.04
CA GLY A 34 -22.36 28.24 -4.12
C GLY A 34 -22.54 26.75 -4.41
N SER A 35 -23.67 26.40 -5.03
CA SER A 35 -24.03 25.05 -5.45
C SER A 35 -23.97 24.87 -6.98
N THR A 36 -23.81 23.62 -7.42
CA THR A 36 -23.90 23.28 -8.86
C THR A 36 -25.34 23.35 -9.38
N SER A 37 -25.51 23.54 -10.68
CA SER A 37 -26.84 23.60 -11.33
C SER A 37 -27.50 22.24 -11.44
N VAL A 38 -26.72 21.23 -11.83
CA VAL A 38 -27.23 19.90 -12.20
C VAL A 38 -27.55 19.09 -10.95
N ASP A 39 -26.74 19.23 -9.91
CA ASP A 39 -26.97 18.58 -8.62
C ASP A 39 -26.65 19.55 -7.48
N THR A 40 -27.67 20.23 -7.02
CA THR A 40 -27.56 21.30 -6.02
C THR A 40 -27.02 20.82 -4.66
N ALA A 41 -26.89 19.50 -4.44
CA ALA A 41 -26.27 18.96 -3.24
C ALA A 41 -24.74 19.15 -3.22
N TRP A 42 -24.11 19.37 -4.39
CA TRP A 42 -22.70 19.73 -4.47
C TRP A 42 -22.49 21.22 -4.23
N THR A 43 -21.62 21.55 -3.28
CA THR A 43 -21.23 22.91 -2.95
C THR A 43 -19.72 23.11 -3.03
N ALA A 44 -19.29 24.27 -3.50
CA ALA A 44 -17.88 24.67 -3.49
C ALA A 44 -17.50 25.15 -2.08
N TRP A 45 -16.33 24.75 -1.59
CA TRP A 45 -15.83 25.17 -0.29
C TRP A 45 -14.36 25.54 -0.33
N ALA A 46 -14.01 26.67 0.26
CA ALA A 46 -12.62 27.04 0.54
C ALA A 46 -12.54 27.55 1.99
N PRO A 47 -11.44 27.31 2.71
CA PRO A 47 -11.31 27.73 4.10
C PRO A 47 -11.21 29.25 4.22
N ARG A 48 -10.68 29.92 3.19
CA ARG A 48 -10.48 31.37 3.14
C ARG A 48 -10.41 31.85 1.68
N PRO A 49 -10.99 33.02 1.34
CA PRO A 49 -11.09 33.49 -0.05
C PRO A 49 -9.76 33.66 -0.78
N GLU A 50 -8.68 34.04 -0.07
CA GLU A 50 -7.37 34.34 -0.64
C GLU A 50 -6.61 33.12 -1.18
N ILE A 51 -7.01 31.90 -0.79
CA ILE A 51 -6.48 30.65 -1.36
C ILE A 51 -7.55 29.81 -2.06
N ALA A 52 -8.76 30.35 -2.25
CA ALA A 52 -9.80 29.65 -2.96
C ALA A 52 -9.33 29.31 -4.40
N PRO A 53 -9.46 28.05 -4.85
CA PRO A 53 -9.29 27.69 -6.25
C PRO A 53 -10.50 28.16 -7.06
N ARG A 54 -10.43 28.01 -8.38
CA ARG A 54 -11.62 28.13 -9.22
C ARG A 54 -12.36 26.79 -9.26
N PHE A 55 -13.65 26.85 -8.98
CA PHE A 55 -14.55 25.71 -9.06
C PHE A 55 -15.38 25.82 -10.34
N VAL A 56 -15.37 24.76 -11.14
CA VAL A 56 -16.05 24.75 -12.44
C VAL A 56 -16.93 23.50 -12.53
N GLU A 57 -18.23 23.72 -12.72
CA GLU A 57 -19.18 22.69 -13.11
C GLU A 57 -19.11 22.54 -14.64
N GLU A 58 -18.56 21.42 -15.10
CA GLU A 58 -18.55 21.12 -16.54
C GLU A 58 -19.91 20.52 -16.95
N PRO A 59 -20.41 20.85 -18.16
CA PRO A 59 -21.68 20.31 -18.62
C PRO A 59 -21.64 18.78 -18.68
N PRO A 60 -22.75 18.10 -18.36
CA PRO A 60 -22.78 16.65 -18.28
C PRO A 60 -22.46 16.03 -19.64
N GLY A 61 -21.45 15.17 -19.66
CA GLY A 61 -21.03 14.38 -20.83
C GLY A 61 -21.31 12.89 -20.64
N PRO A 62 -20.64 12.00 -21.40
CA PRO A 62 -20.73 10.55 -21.20
C PRO A 62 -20.37 10.10 -19.77
N GLU A 63 -19.53 10.87 -19.09
CA GLU A 63 -19.06 10.66 -17.71
C GLU A 63 -20.04 11.20 -16.64
N GLY A 64 -21.18 11.75 -17.06
CA GLY A 64 -22.11 12.46 -16.18
C GLY A 64 -21.60 13.83 -15.74
N LEU A 65 -22.01 14.25 -14.53
CA LEU A 65 -21.57 15.50 -13.90
C LEU A 65 -20.06 15.47 -13.63
N VAL A 66 -19.34 16.47 -14.12
CA VAL A 66 -17.90 16.62 -13.90
C VAL A 66 -17.64 17.87 -13.05
N LEU A 67 -16.98 17.66 -11.92
CA LEU A 67 -16.61 18.69 -10.96
C LEU A 67 -15.13 19.01 -11.11
N ARG A 68 -14.78 20.18 -11.64
CA ARG A 68 -13.39 20.61 -11.80
C ARG A 68 -12.97 21.58 -10.72
N ILE A 69 -11.73 21.43 -10.25
CA ILE A 69 -11.03 22.41 -9.42
C ILE A 69 -9.71 22.75 -10.13
N GLU A 70 -9.41 24.04 -10.29
CA GLU A 70 -8.17 24.48 -10.94
C GLU A 70 -7.44 25.56 -10.14
N GLY A 71 -6.11 25.55 -10.25
CA GLY A 71 -5.25 26.62 -9.77
C GLY A 71 -5.63 27.94 -10.46
N ALA A 72 -5.95 28.95 -9.66
CA ALA A 72 -6.42 30.24 -10.16
C ALA A 72 -5.27 31.23 -10.43
N GLY A 73 -4.12 30.76 -10.93
CA GLY A 73 -2.92 31.60 -11.08
C GLY A 73 -2.17 31.93 -9.77
N ARG A 74 -2.62 31.39 -8.63
CA ARG A 74 -2.03 31.60 -7.29
C ARG A 74 -0.97 30.55 -6.96
N SER A 75 0.06 30.93 -6.19
CA SER A 75 1.19 30.04 -5.86
C SER A 75 0.76 28.70 -5.25
N VAL A 76 -0.22 28.72 -4.34
CA VAL A 76 -0.90 27.54 -3.80
C VAL A 76 -2.37 27.88 -3.53
N VAL A 77 -3.29 26.98 -3.90
CA VAL A 77 -4.72 27.06 -3.58
C VAL A 77 -5.15 25.89 -2.71
N HIS A 78 -6.26 26.03 -1.98
CA HIS A 78 -6.91 24.94 -1.26
C HIS A 78 -8.43 25.10 -1.28
N GLY A 79 -9.13 24.06 -1.68
CA GLY A 79 -10.58 24.01 -1.68
C GLY A 79 -11.11 22.64 -2.03
N ALA A 80 -12.41 22.45 -1.89
CA ALA A 80 -13.06 21.17 -2.13
C ALA A 80 -14.48 21.32 -2.67
N TRP A 81 -14.91 20.33 -3.43
CA TRP A 81 -16.32 20.06 -3.63
C TRP A 81 -16.85 19.24 -2.45
N LYS A 82 -17.98 19.64 -1.88
CA LYS A 82 -18.63 18.96 -0.76
C LYS A 82 -20.04 18.56 -1.11
N ARG A 83 -20.45 17.37 -0.70
CA ARG A 83 -21.83 16.90 -0.79
C ARG A 83 -22.28 16.27 0.52
N LEU A 84 -23.42 16.73 1.03
CA LEU A 84 -24.10 16.12 2.16
C LEU A 84 -24.97 14.95 1.70
N TYR A 85 -24.90 13.85 2.43
CA TYR A 85 -25.76 12.69 2.33
C TYR A 85 -26.51 12.53 3.65
N ASP A 86 -27.84 12.64 3.60
CA ASP A 86 -28.71 12.37 4.73
C ASP A 86 -29.20 10.91 4.72
N GLY A 87 -29.79 10.46 5.84
CA GLY A 87 -30.37 9.11 5.93
C GLY A 87 -29.34 7.99 6.02
N ILE A 88 -28.13 8.28 6.49
CA ILE A 88 -27.12 7.25 6.76
C ILE A 88 -27.60 6.36 7.92
N ALA A 89 -27.61 5.06 7.67
CA ALA A 89 -27.86 4.05 8.67
C ALA A 89 -26.53 3.70 9.36
N GLY A 90 -26.32 4.24 10.57
CA GLY A 90 -25.13 3.93 11.37
C GLY A 90 -24.94 2.43 11.61
N GLY A 91 -23.69 1.98 11.60
CA GLY A 91 -23.33 0.56 11.69
C GLY A 91 -23.43 -0.22 10.37
N ARG A 92 -24.00 0.36 9.31
CA ARG A 92 -23.97 -0.23 7.97
C ARG A 92 -22.64 0.07 7.26
N THR A 93 -22.36 -0.72 6.23
CA THR A 93 -21.17 -0.52 5.38
C THR A 93 -21.57 0.28 4.15
N TYR A 94 -20.70 1.22 3.77
CA TYR A 94 -20.88 2.04 2.59
C TYR A 94 -19.67 1.92 1.67
N ARG A 95 -19.92 1.90 0.37
CA ARG A 95 -18.90 2.09 -0.66
C ARG A 95 -18.95 3.53 -1.17
N PHE A 96 -17.82 4.21 -1.07
CA PHE A 96 -17.53 5.47 -1.71
C PHE A 96 -16.68 5.23 -2.96
N THR A 97 -17.18 5.69 -4.10
CA THR A 97 -16.48 5.65 -5.39
C THR A 97 -16.39 7.04 -5.98
N ALA A 98 -15.29 7.30 -6.69
CA ALA A 98 -15.10 8.48 -7.52
C ALA A 98 -14.07 8.16 -8.62
N ALA A 99 -14.14 8.86 -9.74
CA ALA A 99 -13.07 8.89 -10.72
C ALA A 99 -12.42 10.28 -10.73
N TYR A 100 -11.11 10.33 -10.95
CA TYR A 100 -10.38 11.59 -11.06
C TYR A 100 -9.40 11.61 -12.24
N ARG A 101 -9.18 12.79 -12.78
CA ARG A 101 -8.18 13.05 -13.82
C ARG A 101 -7.48 14.36 -13.52
N THR A 102 -6.15 14.36 -13.56
CA THR A 102 -5.31 15.52 -13.24
C THR A 102 -4.60 16.05 -14.47
N GLU A 103 -4.31 17.35 -14.47
CA GLU A 103 -3.47 18.02 -15.46
C GLU A 103 -2.39 18.83 -14.74
N ALA A 104 -1.16 18.79 -15.26
CA ALA A 104 0.00 19.53 -14.74
C ALA A 104 0.23 19.37 -13.23
N LEU A 105 -0.02 18.17 -12.70
CA LEU A 105 0.13 17.82 -11.30
C LEU A 105 1.13 16.69 -11.10
N ASP A 106 2.25 17.01 -10.45
CA ASP A 106 3.38 16.08 -10.30
C ASP A 106 3.16 15.06 -9.16
N ASP A 107 2.50 15.47 -8.08
CA ASP A 107 2.21 14.63 -6.92
C ASP A 107 0.71 14.64 -6.58
N VAL A 108 0.02 13.58 -7.03
CA VAL A 108 -1.41 13.38 -6.78
C VAL A 108 -1.70 13.22 -5.29
N ALA A 109 -0.87 12.46 -4.57
CA ALA A 109 -1.16 12.09 -3.19
C ALA A 109 -1.05 13.30 -2.25
N ARG A 110 -0.13 14.23 -2.54
CA ARG A 110 0.00 15.50 -1.81
C ARG A 110 -1.15 16.48 -2.11
N SER A 111 -1.64 16.48 -3.34
CA SER A 111 -2.51 17.54 -3.83
C SER A 111 -3.98 17.19 -3.85
N LEU A 112 -4.34 15.91 -3.84
CA LEU A 112 -5.73 15.47 -3.78
C LEU A 112 -6.06 14.84 -2.44
N SER A 113 -7.29 15.07 -1.97
CA SER A 113 -7.89 14.25 -0.93
C SER A 113 -9.33 13.96 -1.31
N ALA A 114 -9.76 12.72 -1.14
CA ALA A 114 -11.14 12.31 -1.28
C ALA A 114 -11.51 11.56 0.00
N ARG A 115 -12.53 12.03 0.73
CA ARG A 115 -12.82 11.52 2.07
C ARG A 115 -14.31 11.51 2.39
N VAL A 116 -14.67 10.64 3.34
CA VAL A 116 -16.02 10.55 3.90
C VAL A 116 -15.97 10.98 5.36
N GLU A 117 -16.66 12.06 5.70
CA GLU A 117 -16.87 12.50 7.07
C GLU A 117 -18.22 12.00 7.58
N TRP A 118 -18.23 11.28 8.70
CA TRP A 118 -19.44 10.81 9.36
C TRP A 118 -19.93 11.80 10.41
N GLN A 119 -21.23 12.09 10.39
CA GLN A 119 -21.86 13.04 11.30
C GLN A 119 -23.07 12.43 12.01
N ASP A 120 -23.33 12.89 13.23
CA ASP A 120 -24.55 12.58 13.97
C ASP A 120 -25.78 13.35 13.43
N GLY A 121 -26.94 13.17 14.08
CA GLY A 121 -28.15 13.90 13.73
C GLY A 121 -28.02 15.42 13.88
N ALA A 122 -27.13 15.91 14.74
CA ALA A 122 -26.87 17.34 14.95
C ALA A 122 -25.80 17.90 14.00
N GLY A 123 -25.11 17.05 13.24
CA GLY A 123 -24.13 17.46 12.22
C GLY A 123 -22.72 17.55 12.78
N ARG A 124 -22.53 17.04 14.00
CA ARG A 124 -21.24 16.97 14.65
C ARG A 124 -20.48 15.78 14.08
N ARG A 125 -19.21 16.02 13.75
CA ARG A 125 -18.29 14.98 13.28
C ARG A 125 -18.11 13.92 14.37
N LEU A 126 -18.23 12.64 13.99
CA LEU A 126 -18.13 11.50 14.90
C LEU A 126 -16.70 10.98 15.08
N ARG A 127 -15.88 11.02 14.02
CA ARG A 127 -14.46 10.65 14.03
C ARG A 127 -13.69 11.36 12.94
N MET A 128 -12.37 11.17 12.89
CA MET A 128 -11.58 11.63 11.74
C MET A 128 -12.13 11.04 10.43
N PRO A 129 -12.23 11.84 9.34
CA PRO A 129 -12.78 11.36 8.08
C PRO A 129 -12.00 10.17 7.51
N ASP A 130 -12.71 9.26 6.86
CA ASP A 130 -12.12 8.10 6.20
C ASP A 130 -11.51 8.55 4.85
N GLN A 131 -10.20 8.41 4.69
CA GLN A 131 -9.48 8.78 3.46
C GLN A 131 -9.62 7.68 2.40
N ALA A 132 -10.00 8.06 1.19
CA ALA A 132 -10.28 7.12 0.11
C ALA A 132 -9.16 7.06 -0.95
N LEU A 133 -8.33 8.10 -1.04
CA LEU A 133 -7.30 8.17 -2.07
C LEU A 133 -6.21 7.13 -1.81
N ASP A 134 -6.01 6.25 -2.79
CA ASP A 134 -4.95 5.26 -2.83
C ASP A 134 -4.19 5.41 -4.17
N PRO A 135 -2.98 5.97 -4.17
CA PRO A 135 -2.25 6.27 -5.40
C PRO A 135 -1.60 5.03 -6.04
N ARG A 136 -1.77 3.82 -5.46
CA ARG A 136 -1.16 2.61 -6.01
C ARG A 136 -1.71 2.31 -7.41
N PRO A 137 -0.85 1.92 -8.38
CA PRO A 137 -1.31 1.54 -9.73
C PRO A 137 -2.33 0.40 -9.74
N SER A 138 -2.27 -0.49 -8.73
CA SER A 138 -3.20 -1.60 -8.55
C SER A 138 -4.62 -1.20 -8.14
N ALA A 139 -4.86 0.07 -7.77
CA ALA A 139 -6.20 0.60 -7.50
C ALA A 139 -7.01 0.87 -8.79
N GLY A 140 -6.41 0.59 -9.97
CA GLY A 140 -7.08 0.59 -11.26
C GLY A 140 -6.96 1.92 -11.99
N ARG A 141 -6.18 1.94 -13.08
CA ARG A 141 -6.40 2.92 -14.15
C ARG A 141 -7.62 2.47 -14.95
N VAL A 142 -8.54 3.39 -15.20
CA VAL A 142 -9.64 3.18 -16.14
C VAL A 142 -9.14 3.59 -17.54
N GLU A 143 -9.73 3.01 -18.59
CA GLU A 143 -9.53 3.51 -19.96
C GLU A 143 -9.81 5.03 -20.05
N GLY A 144 -9.13 5.71 -20.98
CA GLY A 144 -9.36 7.14 -21.22
C GLY A 144 -8.62 8.11 -20.27
N GLY A 145 -7.75 7.62 -19.39
CA GLY A 145 -6.87 8.45 -18.55
C GLY A 145 -7.49 8.90 -17.22
N TRP A 146 -8.55 8.23 -16.77
CA TRP A 146 -9.14 8.41 -15.44
C TRP A 146 -8.55 7.39 -14.44
N SER A 147 -8.34 7.85 -13.21
CA SER A 147 -7.99 7.01 -12.07
C SER A 147 -9.23 6.80 -11.19
N ARG A 148 -9.37 5.60 -10.60
CA ARG A 148 -10.52 5.27 -9.75
C ARG A 148 -10.17 5.35 -8.27
N ILE A 149 -11.15 5.77 -7.49
CA ILE A 149 -11.20 5.69 -6.03
C ILE A 149 -12.28 4.69 -5.65
N ASP A 150 -11.96 3.81 -4.72
CA ASP A 150 -12.87 2.80 -4.18
C ASP A 150 -12.57 2.58 -2.69
N LEU A 151 -13.45 3.08 -1.84
CA LEU A 151 -13.37 2.94 -0.40
C LEU A 151 -14.62 2.23 0.11
N VAL A 152 -14.43 1.08 0.74
CA VAL A 152 -15.47 0.41 1.53
C VAL A 152 -15.17 0.69 3.00
N THR A 153 -16.12 1.28 3.72
CA THR A 153 -15.94 1.66 5.12
C THR A 153 -17.25 1.53 5.92
N PRO A 154 -17.19 1.07 7.19
CA PRO A 154 -18.35 1.06 8.06
C PRO A 154 -18.64 2.47 8.61
N ALA A 155 -19.90 2.88 8.52
CA ALA A 155 -20.39 4.07 9.21
C ALA A 155 -20.39 3.84 10.73
N PRO A 156 -19.93 4.80 11.55
CA PRO A 156 -20.10 4.73 13.00
C PRO A 156 -21.57 4.47 13.39
N PRO A 157 -21.85 3.73 14.49
CA PRO A 157 -23.22 3.42 14.91
C PRO A 157 -24.15 4.64 15.06
N GLU A 158 -23.58 5.78 15.47
CA GLU A 158 -24.26 7.04 15.70
C GLU A 158 -24.45 7.86 14.41
N ALA A 159 -23.86 7.44 13.29
CA ALA A 159 -23.91 8.17 12.03
C ALA A 159 -25.35 8.27 11.51
N ARG A 160 -25.74 9.49 11.14
CA ARG A 160 -27.03 9.80 10.51
C ARG A 160 -26.85 10.57 9.20
N ARG A 161 -25.67 11.18 9.03
CA ARG A 161 -25.29 11.94 7.85
C ARG A 161 -23.84 11.64 7.47
N ALA A 162 -23.51 11.87 6.21
CA ALA A 162 -22.14 11.82 5.72
C ALA A 162 -21.84 13.02 4.81
N VAL A 163 -20.62 13.53 4.86
CA VAL A 163 -20.12 14.53 3.91
C VAL A 163 -19.03 13.89 3.08
N VAL A 164 -19.26 13.80 1.77
CA VAL A 164 -18.17 13.49 0.82
C VAL A 164 -17.47 14.79 0.49
N GLU A 165 -16.14 14.79 0.63
CA GLU A 165 -15.29 15.92 0.28
C GLU A 165 -14.26 15.48 -0.77
N LEU A 166 -14.18 16.25 -1.85
CA LEU A 166 -13.23 16.09 -2.95
C LEU A 166 -12.35 17.34 -3.01
N ALA A 167 -11.20 17.28 -2.34
CA ALA A 167 -10.32 18.41 -2.12
C ALA A 167 -9.14 18.44 -3.10
N PHE A 168 -8.70 19.66 -3.40
CA PHE A 168 -7.52 19.97 -4.18
C PHE A 168 -6.67 21.03 -3.46
N SER A 169 -5.37 20.73 -3.36
CA SER A 169 -4.34 21.60 -2.80
C SER A 169 -3.13 21.61 -3.74
N GLY A 170 -3.04 22.58 -4.63
CA GLY A 170 -2.07 22.49 -5.73
C GLY A 170 -1.57 23.82 -6.25
N PRO A 171 -0.58 23.78 -7.14
CA PRO A 171 -0.01 24.97 -7.76
C PRO A 171 -0.99 25.61 -8.74
N ALA A 172 -0.72 26.88 -9.07
CA ALA A 172 -1.46 27.72 -10.02
C ALA A 172 -1.89 27.05 -11.33
N ARG A 173 -1.07 26.13 -11.86
CA ARG A 173 -1.25 25.54 -13.20
C ARG A 173 -1.96 24.19 -13.20
N ALA A 174 -2.15 23.59 -12.03
CA ALA A 174 -2.69 22.25 -11.92
C ALA A 174 -4.22 22.27 -11.85
N SER A 175 -4.84 21.23 -12.36
CA SER A 175 -6.28 21.02 -12.24
C SER A 175 -6.60 19.56 -11.92
N VAL A 176 -7.79 19.35 -11.36
CA VAL A 176 -8.39 18.04 -11.18
C VAL A 176 -9.85 18.07 -11.61
N ARG A 177 -10.27 17.04 -12.33
CA ARG A 177 -11.67 16.74 -12.63
C ARG A 177 -12.09 15.52 -11.82
N TRP A 178 -13.29 15.57 -11.29
CA TRP A 178 -13.94 14.45 -10.59
C TRP A 178 -15.22 14.06 -11.34
N SER A 179 -15.48 12.75 -11.44
CA SER A 179 -16.69 12.20 -12.03
C SER A 179 -17.10 10.91 -11.32
N SER A 180 -18.25 10.33 -11.70
CA SER A 180 -18.74 9.05 -11.18
C SER A 180 -18.72 8.93 -9.65
N VAL A 181 -19.08 10.03 -8.98
CA VAL A 181 -19.01 10.12 -7.52
C VAL A 181 -20.26 9.52 -6.89
N ALA A 182 -20.10 8.54 -6.01
CA ALA A 182 -21.21 7.93 -5.30
C ALA A 182 -20.83 7.42 -3.92
N LEU A 183 -21.72 7.59 -2.94
CA LEU A 183 -21.71 6.91 -1.65
C LEU A 183 -22.98 6.05 -1.56
N ARG A 184 -22.82 4.74 -1.47
CA ARG A 184 -23.95 3.79 -1.47
C ARG A 184 -23.79 2.78 -0.35
N GLU A 185 -24.89 2.43 0.31
CA GLU A 185 -24.89 1.28 1.22
C GLU A 185 -24.57 0.01 0.42
N GLU A 186 -23.75 -0.86 0.98
CA GLU A 186 -23.43 -2.15 0.42
C GLU A 186 -23.27 -3.18 1.52
N LYS A 187 -23.36 -4.47 1.15
CA LYS A 187 -23.01 -5.56 2.05
C LYS A 187 -21.55 -5.42 2.47
N ALA A 188 -21.29 -5.61 3.77
CA ALA A 188 -19.94 -5.68 4.28
C ALA A 188 -19.12 -6.73 3.51
N PRO A 189 -17.86 -6.43 3.17
CA PRO A 189 -16.99 -7.41 2.55
C PRO A 189 -16.79 -8.60 3.50
N PRO A 190 -16.47 -9.79 2.99
CA PRO A 190 -16.18 -10.93 3.85
C PRO A 190 -15.01 -10.61 4.77
N ASP A 191 -15.05 -11.19 5.96
CA ASP A 191 -13.97 -11.09 6.93
C ASP A 191 -12.67 -11.62 6.32
N ARG A 192 -11.56 -10.89 6.56
CA ARG A 192 -10.23 -11.29 6.10
C ARG A 192 -9.44 -11.79 7.30
N VAL A 193 -9.78 -13.00 7.71
CA VAL A 193 -9.14 -13.70 8.83
C VAL A 193 -7.92 -14.45 8.32
N ALA A 194 -6.80 -14.34 9.03
CA ALA A 194 -5.61 -15.14 8.77
C ALA A 194 -5.01 -15.64 10.08
N ARG A 195 -4.57 -16.90 10.11
CA ARG A 195 -3.80 -17.44 11.23
C ARG A 195 -2.31 -17.38 10.93
N LEU A 196 -1.60 -16.57 11.69
CA LEU A 196 -0.17 -16.36 11.56
C LEU A 196 0.56 -17.33 12.50
N MET A 197 1.69 -17.86 12.06
CA MET A 197 2.60 -18.69 12.85
C MET A 197 4.03 -18.15 12.75
N ALA A 198 4.72 -18.09 13.88
CA ALA A 198 6.14 -17.76 13.95
C ALA A 198 6.89 -18.86 14.71
N VAL A 199 8.06 -19.22 14.20
CA VAL A 199 8.84 -20.33 14.76
C VAL A 199 9.95 -19.80 15.66
N ARG A 200 10.12 -20.45 16.81
CA ARG A 200 11.33 -20.32 17.63
C ARG A 200 12.03 -21.65 17.74
N LEU A 201 13.11 -21.79 17.00
CA LEU A 201 13.94 -22.99 17.01
C LEU A 201 15.37 -22.62 16.67
N ARG A 202 16.34 -22.97 17.50
CA ARG A 202 17.77 -22.84 17.20
C ARG A 202 18.39 -24.24 17.07
N PRO A 203 18.47 -24.80 15.85
CA PRO A 203 19.15 -26.07 15.63
C PRO A 203 20.61 -26.01 16.11
N ARG A 204 21.10 -27.12 16.68
CA ARG A 204 22.48 -27.26 17.14
C ARG A 204 23.08 -28.53 16.55
N GLY A 205 24.34 -28.43 16.10
CA GLY A 205 25.12 -29.58 15.62
C GLY A 205 24.52 -30.25 14.39
N THR A 206 23.90 -29.48 13.49
CA THR A 206 23.40 -29.99 12.21
C THR A 206 24.58 -30.22 11.27
N ARG A 207 24.62 -31.33 10.54
CA ARG A 207 25.78 -31.68 9.71
C ARG A 207 25.70 -31.15 8.28
N SER A 208 24.56 -30.58 7.91
CA SER A 208 24.31 -30.03 6.57
C SER A 208 23.18 -28.99 6.61
N PRO A 209 23.09 -28.13 5.58
CA PRO A 209 21.94 -27.24 5.40
C PRO A 209 20.60 -28.00 5.39
N ALA A 210 20.54 -29.14 4.71
CA ALA A 210 19.33 -29.96 4.62
C ALA A 210 18.88 -30.48 6.00
N GLU A 211 19.82 -30.92 6.85
CA GLU A 211 19.49 -31.34 8.21
C GLU A 211 18.94 -30.17 9.05
N SER A 212 19.48 -28.96 8.87
CA SER A 212 18.99 -27.77 9.55
C SER A 212 17.57 -27.41 9.12
N VAL A 213 17.33 -27.34 7.80
CA VAL A 213 16.00 -27.08 7.21
C VAL A 213 14.98 -28.11 7.69
N GLU A 214 15.34 -29.39 7.76
CA GLU A 214 14.41 -30.44 8.20
C GLU A 214 13.98 -30.26 9.66
N ARG A 215 14.85 -29.73 10.54
CA ARG A 215 14.47 -29.46 11.94
C ARG A 215 13.35 -28.43 12.03
N PHE A 216 13.40 -27.37 11.23
CA PHE A 216 12.32 -26.39 11.15
C PHE A 216 11.06 -27.01 10.56
N CYS A 217 11.18 -27.75 9.47
CA CYS A 217 10.03 -28.39 8.83
C CYS A 217 9.33 -29.38 9.77
N ALA A 218 10.09 -30.17 10.53
CA ALA A 218 9.56 -31.11 11.51
C ALA A 218 8.82 -30.41 12.65
N LEU A 219 9.37 -29.30 13.18
CA LEU A 219 8.69 -28.52 14.21
C LEU A 219 7.38 -27.92 13.69
N VAL A 220 7.40 -27.32 12.50
CA VAL A 220 6.19 -26.77 11.88
C VAL A 220 5.15 -27.86 11.62
N ALA A 221 5.57 -29.02 11.10
CA ALA A 221 4.68 -30.16 10.87
C ALA A 221 4.08 -30.70 12.18
N SER A 222 4.83 -30.68 13.29
CA SER A 222 4.31 -31.06 14.60
C SER A 222 3.21 -30.13 15.12
N ALA A 223 3.14 -28.90 14.60
CA ALA A 223 2.13 -27.89 14.90
C ALA A 223 1.07 -27.73 13.77
N ALA A 224 0.92 -28.74 12.90
CA ALA A 224 -0.03 -28.70 11.78
C ALA A 224 -1.49 -28.54 12.22
N ASP A 225 -1.85 -29.07 13.40
CA ASP A 225 -3.17 -28.94 14.02
C ASP A 225 -3.55 -27.48 14.29
N ARG A 226 -2.55 -26.59 14.40
CA ARG A 226 -2.74 -25.15 14.55
C ARG A 226 -3.25 -24.48 13.27
N LYS A 227 -3.22 -25.14 12.10
CA LYS A 227 -3.82 -24.66 10.83
C LYS A 227 -3.43 -23.22 10.47
N ALA A 228 -2.12 -22.95 10.41
CA ALA A 228 -1.62 -21.64 10.02
C ALA A 228 -1.91 -21.34 8.54
N ASP A 229 -2.21 -20.09 8.23
CA ASP A 229 -2.32 -19.56 6.87
C ASP A 229 -0.99 -19.00 6.37
N LEU A 230 -0.17 -18.46 7.28
CA LEU A 230 1.16 -17.90 7.02
C LEU A 230 2.13 -18.35 8.11
N ILE A 231 3.26 -18.90 7.69
CA ILE A 231 4.31 -19.42 8.58
C ILE A 231 5.58 -18.63 8.33
N CYS A 232 6.09 -17.94 9.34
CA CYS A 232 7.38 -17.26 9.31
C CYS A 232 8.43 -18.13 10.00
N LEU A 233 9.45 -18.53 9.26
CA LEU A 233 10.68 -19.14 9.77
C LEU A 233 11.73 -18.06 10.04
N PRO A 234 12.76 -18.36 10.86
CA PRO A 234 13.83 -17.40 11.14
C PRO A 234 14.76 -17.18 9.94
N GLU A 235 15.71 -16.26 10.11
CA GLU A 235 16.75 -15.94 9.13
C GLU A 235 17.80 -17.07 9.03
N GLY A 236 18.33 -17.29 7.82
CA GLY A 236 19.49 -18.18 7.62
C GLY A 236 19.25 -19.62 8.05
N ILE A 237 18.10 -20.22 7.73
CA ILE A 237 17.76 -21.60 8.11
C ILE A 237 18.72 -22.63 7.51
N THR A 238 19.44 -22.28 6.45
CA THR A 238 20.45 -23.14 5.81
C THR A 238 21.81 -23.11 6.51
N VAL A 239 22.13 -22.07 7.29
CA VAL A 239 23.44 -21.92 7.96
C VAL A 239 23.40 -22.28 9.44
N ILE A 240 22.28 -22.02 10.12
CA ILE A 240 22.21 -22.14 11.57
C ILE A 240 22.50 -23.58 12.04
N GLY A 241 23.35 -23.69 13.06
CA GLY A 241 23.73 -24.97 13.66
C GLY A 241 24.78 -25.78 12.89
N THR A 242 25.14 -25.36 11.66
CA THR A 242 26.05 -26.12 10.77
C THR A 242 27.54 -25.90 11.02
N GLY A 243 27.91 -24.70 11.50
CA GLY A 243 29.31 -24.27 11.59
C GLY A 243 29.94 -23.90 10.24
N MET A 244 29.17 -23.91 9.14
CA MET A 244 29.62 -23.55 7.80
C MET A 244 29.53 -22.04 7.57
N ARG A 245 30.25 -21.51 6.56
CA ARG A 245 30.14 -20.13 6.10
C ARG A 245 28.92 -19.94 5.20
N TYR A 246 28.50 -18.68 5.03
CA TYR A 246 27.35 -18.32 4.21
C TYR A 246 27.48 -18.78 2.76
N ASP A 247 28.66 -18.64 2.17
CA ASP A 247 28.94 -19.06 0.79
C ASP A 247 28.85 -20.58 0.61
N GLU A 248 29.25 -21.35 1.63
CA GLU A 248 29.25 -22.82 1.57
C GLU A 248 27.85 -23.42 1.62
N VAL A 249 26.89 -22.70 2.21
CA VAL A 249 25.48 -23.11 2.31
C VAL A 249 24.58 -22.43 1.28
N ALA A 250 25.13 -21.52 0.47
CA ALA A 250 24.35 -20.77 -0.50
C ALA A 250 23.92 -21.64 -1.69
N GLU A 251 22.64 -21.58 -2.04
CA GLU A 251 22.02 -22.39 -3.09
C GLU A 251 21.27 -21.50 -4.11
N PRO A 252 21.05 -21.95 -5.36
CA PRO A 252 20.19 -21.22 -6.28
C PRO A 252 18.75 -21.13 -5.75
N VAL A 253 18.03 -20.07 -6.13
CA VAL A 253 16.60 -19.94 -5.87
C VAL A 253 15.86 -19.84 -7.21
N PRO A 254 14.97 -20.80 -7.54
CA PRO A 254 14.59 -21.98 -6.75
C PRO A 254 15.70 -23.04 -6.65
N GLY A 255 15.71 -23.76 -5.53
CA GLY A 255 16.71 -24.77 -5.15
C GLY A 255 16.21 -25.80 -4.11
N PRO A 256 17.12 -26.62 -3.55
CA PRO A 256 16.79 -27.71 -2.63
C PRO A 256 15.91 -27.28 -1.44
N THR A 257 16.26 -26.16 -0.79
CA THR A 257 15.51 -25.64 0.36
C THR A 257 14.12 -25.18 -0.07
N THR A 258 14.00 -24.42 -1.16
CA THR A 258 12.67 -23.99 -1.65
C THR A 258 11.77 -25.15 -2.06
N ARG A 259 12.32 -26.26 -2.58
CA ARG A 259 11.55 -27.48 -2.88
C ARG A 259 11.00 -28.10 -1.61
N ARG A 260 11.84 -28.28 -0.59
CA ARG A 260 11.43 -28.86 0.69
C ARG A 260 10.39 -28.01 1.41
N LEU A 261 10.55 -26.68 1.37
CA LEU A 261 9.57 -25.73 1.89
C LEU A 261 8.26 -25.75 1.06
N GLY A 262 8.35 -25.95 -0.26
CA GLY A 262 7.21 -26.17 -1.15
C GLY A 262 6.36 -27.37 -0.76
N GLU A 263 7.00 -28.50 -0.45
CA GLU A 263 6.33 -29.70 0.05
C GLU A 263 5.60 -29.44 1.38
N LEU A 264 6.26 -28.76 2.32
CA LEU A 264 5.67 -28.37 3.61
C LEU A 264 4.47 -27.43 3.41
N ALA A 265 4.63 -26.38 2.62
CA ALA A 265 3.61 -25.38 2.32
C ALA A 265 2.37 -26.04 1.71
N LYS A 266 2.56 -26.93 0.73
CA LYS A 266 1.49 -27.69 0.08
C LYS A 266 0.77 -28.62 1.05
N ALA A 267 1.52 -29.35 1.88
CA ALA A 267 0.95 -30.28 2.87
C ALA A 267 0.08 -29.56 3.92
N LEU A 268 0.52 -28.36 4.35
CA LEU A 268 -0.20 -27.55 5.34
C LEU A 268 -1.21 -26.58 4.71
N ARG A 269 -1.20 -26.46 3.37
CA ARG A 269 -1.95 -25.45 2.61
C ARG A 269 -1.68 -24.04 3.14
N ALA A 270 -0.43 -23.72 3.48
CA ALA A 270 -0.04 -22.47 4.11
C ALA A 270 1.02 -21.74 3.28
N TYR A 271 1.07 -20.42 3.35
CA TYR A 271 2.21 -19.65 2.87
C TYR A 271 3.39 -19.85 3.83
N VAL A 272 4.61 -19.92 3.30
CA VAL A 272 5.84 -20.05 4.10
C VAL A 272 6.83 -18.96 3.71
N VAL A 273 7.28 -18.19 4.70
CA VAL A 273 8.37 -17.20 4.58
C VAL A 273 9.58 -17.74 5.31
N ALA A 274 10.73 -17.82 4.63
CA ALA A 274 11.95 -18.38 5.23
C ALA A 274 13.22 -17.68 4.71
N GLY A 275 14.17 -17.38 5.60
CA GLY A 275 15.46 -16.82 5.23
C GLY A 275 16.50 -17.89 4.90
N LEU A 276 17.23 -17.75 3.80
CA LEU A 276 18.30 -18.61 3.32
C LEU A 276 19.40 -17.78 2.63
N TYR A 277 20.52 -18.41 2.26
CA TYR A 277 21.54 -17.78 1.41
C TYR A 277 21.35 -18.19 -0.05
N GLU A 278 21.11 -17.21 -0.91
CA GLU A 278 20.90 -17.39 -2.36
C GLU A 278 22.23 -17.22 -3.11
N ARG A 279 22.51 -18.11 -4.06
CA ARG A 279 23.66 -18.02 -4.97
C ARG A 279 23.23 -17.69 -6.40
N VAL A 280 23.81 -16.63 -6.97
CA VAL A 280 23.65 -16.25 -8.38
C VAL A 280 25.03 -16.07 -9.01
N GLY A 281 25.51 -17.11 -9.71
CA GLY A 281 26.88 -17.14 -10.20
C GLY A 281 27.89 -16.99 -9.04
N PRO A 282 28.80 -16.00 -9.07
CA PRO A 282 29.75 -15.76 -7.98
C PRO A 282 29.12 -15.01 -6.79
N VAL A 283 27.91 -14.46 -6.94
CA VAL A 283 27.29 -13.55 -5.97
C VAL A 283 26.45 -14.33 -4.96
N VAL A 284 26.50 -13.92 -3.69
CA VAL A 284 25.70 -14.50 -2.60
C VAL A 284 24.85 -13.41 -1.94
N PHE A 285 23.58 -13.72 -1.68
CA PHE A 285 22.63 -12.82 -1.01
C PHE A 285 22.02 -13.49 0.23
N ASN A 286 21.76 -12.72 1.28
CA ASN A 286 20.83 -13.13 2.34
C ASN A 286 19.39 -12.87 1.84
N THR A 287 18.61 -13.92 1.67
CA THR A 287 17.36 -13.90 0.92
C THR A 287 16.23 -14.55 1.71
N ALA A 288 15.10 -13.88 1.84
CA ALA A 288 13.85 -14.50 2.23
C ALA A 288 13.08 -14.96 1.00
N VAL A 289 12.61 -16.20 1.02
CA VAL A 289 11.71 -16.76 0.02
C VAL A 289 10.27 -16.76 0.52
N VAL A 290 9.32 -16.53 -0.38
CA VAL A 290 7.89 -16.67 -0.10
C VAL A 290 7.35 -17.82 -0.94
N ILE A 291 6.89 -18.86 -0.27
CA ILE A 291 6.29 -20.05 -0.87
C ILE A 291 4.78 -19.97 -0.72
N ASP A 292 4.04 -20.20 -1.80
CA ASP A 292 2.57 -20.20 -1.80
C ASP A 292 1.96 -21.49 -1.24
N ARG A 293 0.64 -21.49 -1.04
CA ARG A 293 -0.11 -22.66 -0.52
C ARG A 293 -0.06 -23.89 -1.44
N ALA A 294 0.29 -23.72 -2.73
CA ALA A 294 0.43 -24.82 -3.69
C ALA A 294 1.86 -25.39 -3.70
N GLY A 295 2.78 -24.77 -2.97
CA GLY A 295 4.20 -25.14 -2.89
C GLY A 295 5.08 -24.46 -3.95
N GLY A 296 4.55 -23.46 -4.67
CA GLY A 296 5.27 -22.66 -5.66
C GLY A 296 6.02 -21.49 -5.03
N LEU A 297 7.06 -21.00 -5.71
CA LEU A 297 7.76 -19.77 -5.32
C LEU A 297 6.94 -18.55 -5.75
N ALA A 298 6.33 -17.86 -4.78
CA ALA A 298 5.61 -16.61 -5.01
C ALA A 298 6.56 -15.43 -5.23
N GLY A 299 7.78 -15.50 -4.67
CA GLY A 299 8.85 -14.54 -4.94
C GLY A 299 9.93 -14.54 -3.86
N THR A 300 10.85 -13.57 -3.98
CA THR A 300 12.01 -13.44 -3.09
C THR A 300 12.21 -12.00 -2.64
N TYR A 301 12.84 -11.83 -1.49
CA TYR A 301 13.34 -10.57 -0.96
C TYR A 301 14.80 -10.74 -0.56
N ARG A 302 15.70 -9.97 -1.17
CA ARG A 302 17.12 -9.91 -0.78
C ARG A 302 17.32 -8.80 0.24
N LYS A 303 17.94 -9.11 1.38
CA LYS A 303 18.18 -8.18 2.48
C LYS A 303 18.88 -6.92 1.99
N VAL A 304 18.26 -5.76 2.18
CA VAL A 304 18.79 -4.48 1.71
C VAL A 304 19.86 -3.95 2.66
N HIS A 305 19.60 -3.96 3.97
CA HIS A 305 20.56 -3.49 4.94
C HIS A 305 21.38 -4.65 5.50
N LEU A 306 22.66 -4.69 5.14
CA LEU A 306 23.59 -5.69 5.66
C LEU A 306 24.30 -5.16 6.92
N PRO A 307 24.42 -5.96 7.99
CA PRO A 307 25.32 -5.67 9.09
C PRO A 307 26.78 -5.91 8.65
N ALA A 308 27.75 -5.39 9.41
CA ALA A 308 29.17 -5.41 9.04
C ALA A 308 29.68 -6.83 8.77
N GLU A 309 29.26 -7.80 9.59
CA GLU A 309 29.67 -9.19 9.51
C GLU A 309 29.26 -9.86 8.19
N GLU A 310 28.09 -9.49 7.64
CA GLU A 310 27.65 -10.02 6.33
C GLU A 310 28.40 -9.35 5.18
N VAL A 311 28.70 -8.05 5.29
CA VAL A 311 29.51 -7.32 4.30
C VAL A 311 30.93 -7.89 4.25
N GLU A 312 31.55 -8.10 5.41
CA GLU A 312 32.88 -8.71 5.54
C GLU A 312 32.92 -10.15 5.01
N ALA A 313 31.81 -10.89 5.14
CA ALA A 313 31.65 -12.22 4.56
C ALA A 313 31.33 -12.24 3.05
N GLY A 314 31.26 -11.06 2.40
CA GLY A 314 31.04 -10.95 0.95
C GLY A 314 29.59 -11.10 0.50
N ILE A 315 28.62 -10.91 1.40
CA ILE A 315 27.20 -10.88 1.04
C ILE A 315 26.88 -9.59 0.29
N THR A 316 26.10 -9.71 -0.79
CA THR A 316 25.67 -8.59 -1.60
C THR A 316 24.31 -8.06 -1.12
N PRO A 317 24.11 -6.74 -1.00
CA PRO A 317 22.83 -6.18 -0.59
C PRO A 317 21.79 -6.31 -1.71
N GLY A 318 20.52 -6.43 -1.30
CA GLY A 318 19.38 -6.23 -2.19
C GLY A 318 19.11 -4.76 -2.49
N ASP A 319 18.13 -4.50 -3.36
CA ASP A 319 17.84 -3.17 -3.91
C ASP A 319 16.36 -2.76 -3.85
N ALA A 320 15.49 -3.63 -3.31
CA ALA A 320 14.05 -3.42 -3.31
C ALA A 320 13.36 -4.03 -2.08
N TRP A 321 12.24 -3.42 -1.67
CA TRP A 321 11.32 -3.96 -0.66
C TRP A 321 10.00 -4.40 -1.35
N PRO A 322 9.95 -5.60 -1.95
CA PRO A 322 8.76 -6.11 -2.62
C PRO A 322 7.68 -6.49 -1.60
N VAL A 323 6.45 -6.59 -2.10
CA VAL A 323 5.29 -7.07 -1.38
C VAL A 323 4.65 -8.20 -2.18
N PHE A 324 4.03 -9.14 -1.48
CA PHE A 324 3.50 -10.37 -2.06
C PHE A 324 2.01 -10.45 -1.76
N ASP A 325 1.22 -10.71 -2.79
CA ASP A 325 -0.23 -10.90 -2.66
C ASP A 325 -0.52 -12.33 -2.16
N THR A 326 -1.43 -12.44 -1.21
CA THR A 326 -2.00 -13.70 -0.71
C THR A 326 -3.52 -13.68 -0.85
N ASP A 327 -4.17 -14.81 -0.55
CA ASP A 327 -5.63 -14.92 -0.58
C ASP A 327 -6.33 -14.14 0.55
N PHE A 328 -5.60 -13.83 1.63
CA PHE A 328 -6.12 -13.07 2.76
C PHE A 328 -5.63 -11.62 2.80
N GLY A 329 -4.57 -11.25 2.09
CA GLY A 329 -4.00 -9.89 2.11
C GLY A 329 -2.63 -9.77 1.48
N ARG A 330 -1.95 -8.65 1.72
CA ARG A 330 -0.61 -8.42 1.21
C ARG A 330 0.44 -8.50 2.31
N ILE A 331 1.52 -9.21 2.05
CA ILE A 331 2.62 -9.38 3.02
C ILE A 331 3.91 -8.73 2.52
N GLY A 332 4.69 -8.19 3.45
CA GLY A 332 6.05 -7.72 3.23
C GLY A 332 7.03 -8.56 4.04
N VAL A 333 8.32 -8.49 3.70
CA VAL A 333 9.38 -9.16 4.45
C VAL A 333 10.50 -8.18 4.76
N MET A 334 10.96 -8.17 6.01
CA MET A 334 12.20 -7.54 6.46
C MET A 334 13.11 -8.64 6.98
N ILE A 335 14.42 -8.50 6.86
CA ILE A 335 15.36 -9.47 7.41
C ILE A 335 16.26 -8.76 8.41
N CYS A 336 16.16 -9.19 9.67
CA CYS A 336 17.09 -8.85 10.74
C CYS A 336 17.49 -7.37 10.81
N TRP A 337 18.65 -7.01 10.26
CA TRP A 337 19.22 -5.67 10.29
C TRP A 337 18.34 -4.59 9.64
N ASP A 338 17.43 -4.97 8.73
CA ASP A 338 16.39 -4.07 8.22
C ASP A 338 15.55 -3.44 9.34
N LEU A 339 15.42 -4.13 10.48
CA LEU A 339 14.68 -3.64 11.65
C LEU A 339 15.20 -2.27 12.13
N GLN A 340 16.49 -2.01 11.98
CA GLN A 340 17.11 -0.76 12.43
C GLN A 340 16.64 0.46 11.62
N PHE A 341 16.16 0.24 10.40
CA PHE A 341 15.84 1.29 9.43
C PHE A 341 14.32 1.45 9.28
N PRO A 342 13.70 2.53 9.78
CA PRO A 342 12.26 2.75 9.63
C PRO A 342 11.80 2.79 8.16
N GLU A 343 12.71 3.14 7.25
CA GLU A 343 12.48 3.16 5.80
C GLU A 343 12.03 1.80 5.27
N ALA A 344 12.57 0.69 5.79
CA ALA A 344 12.22 -0.65 5.31
C ALA A 344 10.74 -0.97 5.56
N ALA A 345 10.28 -0.83 6.81
CA ALA A 345 8.88 -1.05 7.16
C ALA A 345 7.95 -0.03 6.47
N ARG A 346 8.38 1.24 6.38
CA ARG A 346 7.61 2.28 5.69
C ARG A 346 7.45 1.98 4.21
N ALA A 347 8.52 1.53 3.55
CA ALA A 347 8.52 1.18 2.14
C ALA A 347 7.56 0.01 1.84
N LEU A 348 7.50 -0.98 2.71
CA LEU A 348 6.58 -2.12 2.60
C LEU A 348 5.12 -1.70 2.85
N ALA A 349 4.86 -0.94 3.91
CA ALA A 349 3.52 -0.49 4.27
C ALA A 349 2.92 0.44 3.20
N VAL A 350 3.73 1.35 2.66
CA VAL A 350 3.36 2.16 1.49
C VAL A 350 3.15 1.24 0.28
N ARG A 351 3.89 0.16 0.07
CA ARG A 351 3.50 -0.79 -1.00
C ARG A 351 2.23 -1.62 -0.71
N GLY A 352 1.63 -1.41 0.47
CA GLY A 352 0.35 -1.96 0.88
C GLY A 352 0.46 -3.20 1.75
N ALA A 353 1.64 -3.53 2.27
CA ALA A 353 1.80 -4.61 3.22
C ALA A 353 0.89 -4.40 4.44
N GLU A 354 0.26 -5.47 4.89
CA GLU A 354 -0.66 -5.51 6.03
C GLU A 354 -0.07 -6.36 7.16
N VAL A 355 0.75 -7.35 6.76
CA VAL A 355 1.58 -8.17 7.62
C VAL A 355 3.02 -8.02 7.14
N ILE A 356 3.96 -7.79 8.06
CA ILE A 356 5.39 -7.85 7.79
C ILE A 356 5.98 -9.06 8.53
N CYS A 357 6.53 -10.01 7.78
CA CYS A 357 7.34 -11.09 8.33
C CYS A 357 8.77 -10.59 8.59
N LEU A 358 9.31 -10.92 9.76
CA LEU A 358 10.65 -10.57 10.18
C LEU A 358 11.42 -11.85 10.59
N PRO A 359 11.98 -12.60 9.62
CA PRO A 359 13.07 -13.54 9.89
C PRO A 359 14.26 -12.77 10.50
N ILE A 360 14.72 -13.16 11.69
CA ILE A 360 15.77 -12.44 12.41
C ILE A 360 16.61 -13.37 13.29
N TRP A 361 17.90 -13.08 13.46
CA TRP A 361 18.73 -13.76 14.46
C TRP A 361 18.44 -13.27 15.88
N GLY A 362 18.58 -11.96 16.08
CA GLY A 362 18.36 -11.24 17.32
C GLY A 362 18.17 -9.76 17.06
N GLY A 363 17.64 -9.02 18.02
CA GLY A 363 17.28 -7.61 17.85
C GLY A 363 16.54 -7.07 19.06
N ALA A 364 15.96 -5.87 18.89
CA ALA A 364 15.23 -5.18 19.95
C ALA A 364 13.72 -5.22 19.70
N GLU A 365 12.98 -5.83 20.64
CA GLU A 365 11.51 -5.93 20.59
C GLU A 365 10.85 -4.55 20.43
N VAL A 366 11.36 -3.53 21.14
CA VAL A 366 10.84 -2.16 21.10
C VAL A 366 10.84 -1.58 19.68
N LEU A 367 11.86 -1.89 18.87
CA LEU A 367 11.92 -1.43 17.49
C LEU A 367 10.89 -2.15 16.63
N ALA A 368 10.74 -3.47 16.79
CA ALA A 368 9.77 -4.24 16.03
C ALA A 368 8.33 -3.78 16.33
N ARG A 369 8.03 -3.48 17.60
CA ARG A 369 6.75 -2.85 17.97
C ARG A 369 6.60 -1.45 17.37
N ALA A 370 7.66 -0.63 17.35
CA ALA A 370 7.61 0.68 16.71
C ALA A 370 7.32 0.58 15.20
N ARG A 371 7.95 -0.36 14.48
CA ARG A 371 7.68 -0.61 13.05
C ARG A 371 6.22 -0.99 12.78
N ALA A 372 5.63 -1.81 13.65
CA ALA A 372 4.21 -2.19 13.55
C ALA A 372 3.29 -0.97 13.75
N VAL A 373 3.52 -0.20 14.82
CA VAL A 373 2.68 0.96 15.20
C VAL A 373 2.75 2.07 14.16
N GLU A 374 3.96 2.51 13.80
CA GLU A 374 4.13 3.68 12.92
C GLU A 374 3.62 3.44 11.49
N ASN A 375 3.49 2.17 11.10
CA ASN A 375 3.01 1.74 9.79
C ASN A 375 1.60 1.14 9.82
N CYS A 376 1.01 0.94 11.00
CA CYS A 376 -0.29 0.30 11.19
C CYS A 376 -0.39 -1.07 10.50
N VAL A 377 0.61 -1.92 10.73
CA VAL A 377 0.71 -3.28 10.20
C VAL A 377 0.82 -4.30 11.31
N TYR A 378 0.42 -5.54 11.05
CA TYR A 378 0.83 -6.67 11.87
C TYR A 378 2.32 -6.97 11.60
N LEU A 379 3.08 -7.33 12.62
CA LEU A 379 4.46 -7.77 12.46
C LEU A 379 4.66 -9.12 13.12
N VAL A 380 5.29 -10.05 12.39
CA VAL A 380 5.53 -11.44 12.79
C VAL A 380 7.03 -11.66 12.85
N SER A 381 7.59 -11.66 14.05
CA SER A 381 9.02 -11.92 14.29
C SER A 381 9.25 -13.41 14.50
N SER A 382 10.20 -13.99 13.77
CA SER A 382 10.67 -15.36 13.96
C SER A 382 12.18 -15.35 14.19
N SER A 383 12.59 -15.79 15.38
CA SER A 383 13.88 -15.44 15.97
C SER A 383 14.55 -16.60 16.70
N TYR A 384 15.89 -16.55 16.82
CA TYR A 384 16.68 -17.40 17.70
C TYR A 384 16.87 -16.78 19.09
N ASP A 385 17.46 -15.57 19.12
CA ASP A 385 18.02 -14.96 20.33
C ASP A 385 17.16 -13.80 20.87
N MET A 386 16.40 -13.13 20.00
CA MET A 386 15.27 -12.28 20.41
C MET A 386 14.03 -13.15 20.67
N LYS A 387 13.11 -12.66 21.49
CA LYS A 387 11.77 -13.25 21.61
C LYS A 387 11.13 -13.38 20.21
N THR A 388 10.51 -14.53 19.94
CA THR A 388 9.63 -14.73 18.79
C THR A 388 8.24 -14.29 19.21
N PHE A 389 7.64 -13.35 18.48
CA PHE A 389 6.34 -12.80 18.84
C PHE A 389 5.63 -12.19 17.64
N MET A 390 4.32 -11.96 17.83
CA MET A 390 3.47 -11.26 16.88
C MET A 390 2.88 -10.03 17.55
N VAL A 391 2.84 -8.93 16.83
CA VAL A 391 2.30 -7.67 17.32
C VAL A 391 1.27 -7.11 16.34
N ASP A 392 0.22 -6.51 16.89
CA ASP A 392 -0.83 -5.85 16.11
C ASP A 392 -0.47 -4.40 15.70
N PRO A 393 -1.26 -3.76 14.83
CA PRO A 393 -1.06 -2.36 14.45
C PRO A 393 -1.06 -1.35 15.61
N ALA A 394 -1.57 -1.71 16.79
CA ALA A 394 -1.57 -0.86 17.98
C ALA A 394 -0.34 -1.11 18.88
N GLY A 395 0.52 -2.05 18.52
CA GLY A 395 1.70 -2.42 19.30
C GLY A 395 1.41 -3.44 20.40
N THR A 396 0.20 -4.03 20.43
CA THR A 396 -0.19 -5.08 21.38
C THR A 396 0.39 -6.41 20.94
N VAL A 397 1.07 -7.11 21.85
CA VAL A 397 1.57 -8.46 21.56
C VAL A 397 0.40 -9.45 21.57
N LEU A 398 0.25 -10.19 20.48
CA LEU A 398 -0.84 -11.14 20.26
C LEU A 398 -0.48 -12.57 20.65
N ALA A 399 0.77 -12.96 20.41
CA ALA A 399 1.29 -14.29 20.72
C ALA A 399 2.83 -14.24 20.82
N GLU A 400 3.39 -15.15 21.62
CA GLU A 400 4.84 -15.25 21.86
C GLU A 400 5.29 -16.70 21.94
N ALA A 401 6.55 -16.94 21.59
CA ALA A 401 7.25 -18.20 21.80
C ALA A 401 8.56 -17.93 22.55
N GLU A 402 8.58 -18.25 23.85
CA GLU A 402 9.72 -18.00 24.73
C GLU A 402 10.67 -19.19 24.89
N ARG A 403 10.22 -20.40 24.56
CA ARG A 403 11.04 -21.61 24.67
C ARG A 403 11.55 -22.02 23.31
N ASP A 404 12.79 -22.48 23.26
CA ASP A 404 13.34 -23.07 22.05
C ASP A 404 12.55 -24.33 21.66
N GLY A 405 12.34 -24.54 20.36
CA GLY A 405 11.52 -25.64 19.85
C GLY A 405 10.01 -25.44 19.99
N THR A 406 9.55 -24.18 19.99
CA THR A 406 8.11 -23.86 20.07
C THR A 406 7.66 -22.91 18.97
N VAL A 407 6.34 -22.73 18.84
CA VAL A 407 5.72 -21.83 17.86
C VAL A 407 4.77 -20.86 18.54
N ALA A 408 4.73 -19.63 18.06
CA ALA A 408 3.71 -18.65 18.40
C ALA A 408 2.63 -18.67 17.31
N VAL A 409 1.35 -18.59 17.68
CA VAL A 409 0.24 -18.60 16.72
C VAL A 409 -0.81 -17.58 17.15
N ALA A 410 -1.22 -16.70 16.23
CA ALA A 410 -2.29 -15.74 16.46
C ALA A 410 -3.25 -15.70 15.26
N GLU A 411 -4.53 -15.50 15.53
CA GLU A 411 -5.53 -15.19 14.50
C GLU A 411 -5.68 -13.66 14.39
N VAL A 412 -5.62 -13.14 13.17
CA VAL A 412 -5.69 -11.70 12.90
C VAL A 412 -6.82 -11.37 11.93
N ARG A 413 -7.25 -10.11 11.97
CA ARG A 413 -8.35 -9.54 11.18
C ARG A 413 -7.83 -8.42 10.30
N LEU A 414 -7.47 -8.73 9.05
CA LEU A 414 -6.86 -7.75 8.14
C LEU A 414 -7.88 -6.76 7.55
N ASP A 415 -9.17 -7.07 7.66
CA ASP A 415 -10.30 -6.21 7.25
C ASP A 415 -10.60 -5.08 8.23
N ARG A 416 -10.07 -5.13 9.46
CA ARG A 416 -10.42 -4.17 10.51
C ARG A 416 -9.44 -2.99 10.53
N PRO A 417 -9.86 -1.78 10.14
CA PRO A 417 -9.03 -0.60 10.30
C PRO A 417 -8.80 -0.30 11.78
N LEU A 418 -7.57 0.10 12.13
CA LEU A 418 -7.26 0.65 13.44
C LEU A 418 -7.60 2.14 13.44
N PHE A 419 -8.68 2.51 14.13
CA PHE A 419 -9.03 3.91 14.35
C PHE A 419 -8.45 4.41 15.67
N GLN A 420 -7.50 5.33 15.58
CA GLN A 420 -6.98 6.03 16.76
C GLN A 420 -7.76 7.35 16.99
N PRO A 421 -8.05 7.77 18.23
CA PRO A 421 -8.89 8.95 18.48
C PRO A 421 -8.43 10.24 17.79
N TRP A 422 -7.13 10.50 17.76
CA TRP A 422 -6.54 11.72 17.19
C TRP A 422 -6.05 11.55 15.75
N VAL A 423 -5.74 10.31 15.35
CA VAL A 423 -5.10 10.00 14.06
C VAL A 423 -6.07 9.36 13.07
N GLY A 424 -7.19 8.77 13.50
CA GLY A 424 -8.09 8.01 12.62
C GLY A 424 -7.40 6.75 12.06
N ASP A 425 -7.72 6.39 10.82
CA ASP A 425 -7.06 5.30 10.08
C ASP A 425 -5.75 5.80 9.45
N MET A 426 -4.65 5.68 10.20
CA MET A 426 -3.34 6.16 9.76
C MET A 426 -2.81 5.40 8.54
N ARG A 427 -3.21 4.15 8.34
CA ARG A 427 -2.78 3.34 7.19
C ARG A 427 -3.23 3.98 5.88
N ARG A 428 -4.44 4.53 5.84
CA ARG A 428 -4.95 5.29 4.67
C ARG A 428 -4.41 6.72 4.62
N ARG A 429 -4.26 7.38 5.76
CA ARG A 429 -3.76 8.77 5.83
C ARG A 429 -2.29 8.91 5.46
N THR A 430 -1.46 7.89 5.70
CA THR A 430 -0.02 7.89 5.37
C THR A 430 0.24 8.32 3.92
N TRP A 431 -0.67 7.99 2.99
CA TRP A 431 -0.55 8.34 1.58
C TRP A 431 -0.63 9.83 1.30
N VAL A 432 -1.59 10.49 1.92
CA VAL A 432 -1.90 11.89 1.66
C VAL A 432 -1.07 12.84 2.52
N GLU A 433 -0.56 12.36 3.66
CA GLU A 433 0.14 13.19 4.64
C GLU A 433 1.67 13.01 4.64
N ARG A 434 2.21 11.93 4.07
CA ARG A 434 3.66 11.71 4.00
C ARG A 434 4.32 12.67 3.01
N ARG A 435 5.36 13.37 3.46
CA ARG A 435 6.21 14.26 2.65
C ARG A 435 7.41 13.52 2.07
N ALA A 436 7.18 12.78 0.97
CA ALA A 436 8.28 12.08 0.28
C ALA A 436 9.29 13.05 -0.37
N ASP A 437 8.87 14.29 -0.61
CA ASP A 437 9.62 15.37 -1.24
C ASP A 437 10.62 16.07 -0.30
N THR A 438 10.50 15.89 1.01
CA THR A 438 11.35 16.56 2.00
C THR A 438 12.60 15.76 2.38
N GLY A 439 12.84 14.63 1.71
CA GLY A 439 14.10 13.91 1.83
C GLY A 439 15.27 14.70 1.23
N PRO A 440 16.53 14.36 1.57
CA PRO A 440 17.67 14.95 0.89
C PRO A 440 17.51 14.78 -0.62
N ALA A 441 17.68 15.88 -1.36
CA ALA A 441 17.72 15.84 -2.82
C ALA A 441 18.80 14.81 -3.19
N ARG A 442 18.39 13.74 -3.90
CA ARG A 442 19.31 12.73 -4.40
C ARG A 442 20.22 13.31 -5.46
#